data_AF-A0AAD4E0Z0-F1
#
_entry.id   AF-A0AAD4E0Z0-F1
#
_cell.length_a   1.000
_cell.length_b   1.000
_cell.length_c   1.000
_cell.angle_alpha   90.00
_cell.angle_beta   90.00
_cell.angle_gamma   90.00
#
_symmetry.space_group_name_H-M   'P 1'
#
loop_
_entity.id
_entity.type
_entity.pdbx_description
1 polymer ?
#
loop_
_entity_poly.entity_id
_entity_poly.type
_entity_poly.pdbx_seq_one_letter_code
_entity_poly.pdbx_strand_id
1 'polypeptide(L)'
;MVKNSGHLLVLPLSANSGKPAAVYDDSGLTFYRLPPSSFPIRKAISILLALFMTVLLSGHYFDLVPQLASEINSRILFSESQQFWGPYTPYYPVEEYQHPPNGCSITQVNILQRHGARYPTSSASKRIQRSLQKLLNASKYVDPKLEFLRSYQWHLGVADLVPLGSTQSFHSGAETYRRYSHLVDDHMLPFVRASGGDRVVMSAVNWTAGFADASRQLYHPSVSVIISETETSNNTLKNSMCPNSRASKNEANTWRDIFSASIVDRLNTAAVGAEILSQDIPELMSLCAFETVSEEKESRFCDLFSLQEFQAYEHYQDLQKYYMTGYGNPLGRVQGVGYVNELLARLKGTPVEDHTQTNSTLDSSPITFPLDRTVYADFSHDDEMVAIYSALGLFPQTYPPSPTEASPQSTWVVSRLVPFSGRMITEKMQCFEAGIPRDFIRILINDEIQPLAFCGVGDGLCGLEAFVDSQIYARRNGAGDFEKCFLE
;
A
#
# COMPACT_ATOMS: atom_id res chain seq x y z
N MET A 1 -31.77 -48.71 -0.18
CA MET A 1 -33.22 -48.47 -0.38
C MET A 1 -33.38 -47.11 -1.04
N VAL A 2 -33.92 -47.12 -2.24
CA VAL A 2 -34.17 -45.96 -3.12
C VAL A 2 -35.60 -45.46 -2.91
N LYS A 3 -35.79 -44.14 -2.89
CA LYS A 3 -36.97 -43.33 -3.31
C LYS A 3 -36.57 -41.87 -3.06
N ASN A 4 -36.12 -41.07 -4.03
CA ASN A 4 -36.76 -40.54 -5.24
C ASN A 4 -38.14 -39.91 -5.04
N SER A 5 -38.25 -38.64 -5.46
CA SER A 5 -39.40 -37.81 -5.91
C SER A 5 -39.33 -36.46 -5.19
N GLY A 6 -39.27 -35.28 -5.79
CA GLY A 6 -39.57 -34.81 -7.14
C GLY A 6 -39.87 -33.31 -6.99
N HIS A 7 -39.21 -32.46 -7.78
CA HIS A 7 -39.48 -31.02 -7.81
C HIS A 7 -40.92 -30.73 -8.27
N LEU A 8 -41.55 -29.71 -7.69
CA LEU A 8 -42.59 -28.95 -8.40
C LEU A 8 -42.34 -27.45 -8.23
N LEU A 9 -41.88 -26.84 -9.33
CA LEU A 9 -41.97 -25.41 -9.59
C LEU A 9 -43.44 -24.97 -9.53
N VAL A 10 -43.71 -23.84 -8.88
CA VAL A 10 -44.94 -23.08 -9.11
C VAL A 10 -44.54 -21.74 -9.74
N LEU A 11 -44.77 -21.64 -11.05
CA LEU A 11 -44.74 -20.39 -11.80
C LEU A 11 -46.00 -19.56 -11.46
N PRO A 12 -45.92 -18.22 -11.42
CA PRO A 12 -47.07 -17.37 -11.15
C PRO A 12 -47.98 -17.33 -12.39
N LEU A 13 -49.18 -17.90 -12.27
CA LEU A 13 -50.23 -17.71 -13.27
C LEU A 13 -51.02 -16.44 -12.95
N SER A 14 -50.85 -15.48 -13.86
CA SER A 14 -51.77 -14.42 -14.27
C SER A 14 -53.15 -14.41 -13.60
N ALA A 15 -53.41 -13.31 -12.88
CA ALA A 15 -54.73 -12.93 -12.42
C ALA A 15 -55.62 -12.49 -13.60
N ASN A 16 -56.29 -13.45 -14.26
CA ASN A 16 -57.54 -13.18 -14.97
C ASN A 16 -58.18 -14.47 -15.50
N SER A 17 -59.13 -15.03 -14.76
CA SER A 17 -60.32 -15.67 -15.33
C SER A 17 -61.23 -16.17 -14.20
N GLY A 18 -62.37 -15.49 -14.02
CA GLY A 18 -63.41 -15.93 -13.11
C GLY A 18 -64.13 -17.16 -13.67
N LYS A 19 -63.80 -18.35 -13.16
CA LYS A 19 -64.65 -19.56 -13.20
C LYS A 19 -64.41 -20.42 -11.96
N PRO A 20 -65.43 -21.04 -11.37
CA PRO A 20 -65.27 -21.86 -10.17
C PRO A 20 -64.62 -23.21 -10.51
N ALA A 21 -63.67 -23.64 -9.68
CA ALA A 21 -63.13 -24.99 -9.70
C ALA A 21 -64.11 -25.94 -8.98
N ALA A 22 -64.58 -26.98 -9.67
CA ALA A 22 -65.36 -28.06 -9.08
C ALA A 22 -64.42 -29.24 -8.76
N VAL A 23 -64.55 -29.80 -7.56
CA VAL A 23 -63.88 -31.05 -7.14
C VAL A 23 -64.98 -32.10 -6.93
N TYR A 24 -64.80 -33.28 -7.54
CA TYR A 24 -65.70 -34.43 -7.42
C TYR A 24 -65.26 -35.31 -6.24
N ASP A 25 -66.18 -35.64 -5.34
CA ASP A 25 -66.08 -36.78 -4.42
C ASP A 25 -67.47 -37.41 -4.22
N ASP A 26 -67.49 -38.72 -4.04
CA ASP A 26 -68.65 -39.62 -3.99
C ASP A 26 -69.44 -39.42 -2.69
N SER A 27 -70.24 -38.34 -2.58
CA SER A 27 -71.42 -38.25 -1.70
C SER A 27 -72.09 -36.86 -1.68
N GLY A 28 -72.70 -36.42 -2.80
CA GLY A 28 -73.73 -35.37 -2.79
C GLY A 28 -73.26 -33.90 -2.63
N LEU A 29 -73.99 -32.97 -3.28
CA LEU A 29 -73.66 -31.54 -3.34
C LEU A 29 -73.81 -30.81 -1.99
N THR A 30 -72.77 -30.10 -1.55
CA THR A 30 -72.85 -29.06 -0.51
C THR A 30 -72.22 -27.75 -1.02
N PHE A 31 -72.98 -26.65 -1.04
CA PHE A 31 -72.50 -25.33 -1.45
C PHE A 31 -71.98 -24.52 -0.24
N TYR A 32 -70.71 -24.12 -0.25
CA TYR A 32 -70.18 -23.11 0.68
C TYR A 32 -70.10 -21.74 -0.01
N ARG A 33 -70.82 -20.74 0.53
CA ARG A 33 -70.63 -19.31 0.18
C ARG A 33 -69.47 -18.76 1.01
N LEU A 34 -68.39 -18.31 0.36
CA LEU A 34 -67.37 -17.49 1.00
C LEU A 34 -67.88 -16.04 1.12
N PRO A 35 -67.72 -15.38 2.29
CA PRO A 35 -68.08 -13.97 2.45
C PRO A 35 -67.06 -13.07 1.73
N PRO A 36 -67.46 -11.89 1.21
CA PRO A 36 -66.56 -10.99 0.53
C PRO A 36 -65.61 -10.34 1.54
N SER A 37 -64.31 -10.65 1.45
CA SER A 37 -63.28 -9.94 2.21
C SER A 37 -63.04 -8.56 1.59
N SER A 38 -63.68 -7.54 2.11
CA SER A 38 -63.32 -6.15 1.86
C SER A 38 -61.98 -5.85 2.54
N PHE A 39 -60.87 -6.03 1.82
CA PHE A 39 -59.60 -5.44 2.23
C PHE A 39 -59.70 -3.92 2.05
N PRO A 40 -59.63 -3.10 3.12
CA PRO A 40 -59.80 -1.66 2.98
C PRO A 40 -58.58 -1.07 2.26
N ILE A 41 -58.81 -0.48 1.09
CA ILE A 41 -57.82 0.19 0.21
C ILE A 41 -56.92 1.16 1.00
N ARG A 42 -57.43 1.75 2.09
CA ARG A 42 -56.64 2.61 2.99
C ARG A 42 -55.45 1.88 3.64
N LYS A 43 -55.56 0.60 3.99
CA LYS A 43 -54.44 -0.18 4.57
C LYS A 43 -53.37 -0.50 3.54
N ALA A 44 -53.74 -0.75 2.28
CA ALA A 44 -52.79 -1.01 1.20
C ALA A 44 -51.97 0.24 0.86
N ILE A 45 -52.60 1.42 0.83
CA ILE A 45 -51.92 2.70 0.57
C ILE A 45 -50.95 3.04 1.71
N SER A 46 -51.33 2.82 2.97
CA SER A 46 -50.43 3.05 4.11
C SER A 46 -49.21 2.12 4.12
N ILE A 47 -49.36 0.86 3.69
CA ILE A 47 -48.24 -0.09 3.58
C ILE A 47 -47.31 0.29 2.44
N LEU A 48 -47.85 0.72 1.28
CA LEU A 48 -47.04 1.19 0.15
C LEU A 48 -46.27 2.49 0.47
N LEU A 49 -46.89 3.43 1.19
CA LEU A 49 -46.21 4.64 1.66
C LEU A 49 -45.14 4.34 2.70
N ALA A 50 -45.39 3.39 3.62
CA ALA A 50 -44.39 2.95 4.58
C ALA A 50 -43.20 2.26 3.88
N LEU A 51 -43.47 1.40 2.89
CA LEU A 51 -42.44 0.74 2.08
C LEU A 51 -41.63 1.75 1.27
N PHE A 52 -42.28 2.73 0.65
CA PHE A 52 -41.61 3.77 -0.14
C PHE A 52 -40.75 4.68 0.75
N MET A 53 -41.23 5.05 1.94
CA MET A 53 -40.45 5.80 2.92
C MET A 53 -39.28 4.98 3.47
N THR A 54 -39.44 3.68 3.71
CA THR A 54 -38.31 2.82 4.10
C THR A 54 -37.27 2.66 2.99
N VAL A 55 -37.69 2.62 1.72
CA VAL A 55 -36.78 2.55 0.56
C VAL A 55 -36.05 3.88 0.36
N LEU A 56 -36.74 5.02 0.51
CA LEU A 56 -36.10 6.35 0.48
C LEU A 56 -35.16 6.59 1.66
N LEU A 57 -35.55 6.17 2.87
CA LEU A 57 -34.70 6.23 4.05
C LEU A 57 -33.50 5.30 3.91
N SER A 58 -33.66 4.09 3.35
CA SER A 58 -32.53 3.20 3.07
C SER A 58 -31.65 3.72 1.93
N GLY A 59 -32.22 4.32 0.88
CA GLY A 59 -31.45 4.92 -0.23
C GLY A 59 -30.58 6.08 0.25
N HIS A 60 -31.14 6.98 1.05
CA HIS A 60 -30.36 8.04 1.70
C HIS A 60 -29.38 7.51 2.73
N TYR A 61 -29.67 6.40 3.43
CA TYR A 61 -28.73 5.75 4.33
C TYR A 61 -27.56 5.09 3.56
N PHE A 62 -27.82 4.51 2.38
CA PHE A 62 -26.80 3.91 1.51
C PHE A 62 -25.93 4.93 0.79
N ASP A 63 -26.41 6.17 0.57
CA ASP A 63 -25.59 7.27 0.05
C ASP A 63 -24.85 8.02 1.17
N LEU A 64 -25.45 8.19 2.36
CA LEU A 64 -24.78 8.81 3.49
C LEU A 64 -23.67 7.94 4.08
N VAL A 65 -23.84 6.62 4.20
CA VAL A 65 -22.85 5.77 4.90
C VAL A 65 -21.48 5.74 4.22
N PRO A 66 -21.33 5.69 2.88
CA PRO A 66 -20.04 5.82 2.21
C PRO A 66 -19.44 7.22 2.34
N GLN A 67 -20.28 8.28 2.31
CA GLN A 67 -19.84 9.66 2.48
C GLN A 67 -19.41 9.94 3.93
N LEU A 68 -20.13 9.39 4.90
CA LEU A 68 -19.77 9.42 6.31
C LEU A 68 -18.58 8.50 6.60
N ALA A 69 -18.42 7.36 5.92
CA ALA A 69 -17.23 6.51 6.04
C ALA A 69 -15.99 7.18 5.42
N SER A 70 -16.17 7.96 4.36
CA SER A 70 -15.14 8.85 3.79
C SER A 70 -14.81 10.01 4.73
N GLU A 71 -15.82 10.65 5.35
CA GLU A 71 -15.66 11.72 6.35
C GLU A 71 -15.26 11.24 7.77
N ILE A 72 -15.38 9.94 8.06
CA ILE A 72 -14.96 9.32 9.33
C ILE A 72 -13.58 8.68 9.18
N ASN A 73 -13.22 8.17 7.99
CA ASN A 73 -11.84 7.77 7.69
C ASN A 73 -10.87 8.98 7.68
N SER A 74 -11.38 10.20 7.50
CA SER A 74 -10.61 11.43 7.69
C SER A 74 -10.58 11.94 9.14
N ARG A 75 -11.22 11.23 10.10
CA ARG A 75 -11.26 11.57 11.53
C ARG A 75 -10.38 10.71 12.43
N ILE A 76 -9.41 9.98 11.87
CA ILE A 76 -8.14 9.91 12.60
C ILE A 76 -7.49 11.26 12.30
N LEU A 77 -7.68 12.23 13.21
CA LEU A 77 -6.89 13.46 13.21
C LEU A 77 -5.45 13.04 13.41
N PHE A 78 -4.77 12.73 12.31
CA PHE A 78 -3.37 12.38 12.32
C PHE A 78 -2.62 13.61 12.81
N SER A 79 -1.85 13.44 13.88
CA SER A 79 -1.01 14.52 14.39
C SER A 79 -0.01 14.92 13.30
N GLU A 80 0.37 16.20 13.27
CA GLU A 80 1.33 16.74 12.29
C GLU A 80 2.66 15.95 12.32
N SER A 81 3.02 15.36 13.47
CA SER A 81 4.20 14.51 13.66
C SER A 81 4.16 13.20 12.86
N GLN A 82 2.98 12.68 12.52
CA GLN A 82 2.87 11.42 11.78
C GLN A 82 3.51 11.48 10.39
N GLN A 83 3.55 12.66 9.78
CA GLN A 83 4.21 12.85 8.48
C GLN A 83 5.74 12.72 8.56
N PHE A 84 6.30 12.64 9.77
CA PHE A 84 7.73 12.64 10.04
C PHE A 84 8.19 11.37 10.78
N TRP A 85 7.50 10.24 10.55
CA TRP A 85 7.89 8.92 11.08
C TRP A 85 8.74 8.10 10.09
N GLY A 86 9.25 8.73 9.03
CA GLY A 86 10.03 8.12 7.96
C GLY A 86 9.30 6.92 7.34
N PRO A 87 9.91 5.74 7.30
CA PRO A 87 9.29 4.57 6.69
C PRO A 87 8.17 3.97 7.57
N TYR A 88 7.84 4.56 8.72
CA TYR A 88 6.74 4.11 9.58
C TYR A 88 5.49 4.98 9.44
N THR A 89 5.56 6.04 8.64
CA THR A 89 4.41 6.87 8.28
C THR A 89 3.38 6.01 7.53
N PRO A 90 2.10 5.97 7.96
CA PRO A 90 1.01 5.41 7.16
C PRO A 90 0.88 6.11 5.81
N TYR A 91 0.52 5.39 4.74
CA TYR A 91 0.28 5.97 3.42
C TYR A 91 -0.64 7.20 3.50
N TYR A 92 -0.22 8.26 2.83
CA TYR A 92 -1.01 9.43 2.49
C TYR A 92 -0.70 9.84 1.04
N PRO A 93 -1.65 10.45 0.31
CA PRO A 93 -1.36 11.06 -0.97
C PRO A 93 -0.46 12.27 -0.72
N VAL A 94 0.74 12.26 -1.32
CA VAL A 94 1.69 13.38 -1.23
C VAL A 94 1.16 14.60 -1.99
N GLU A 95 0.47 14.33 -3.09
CA GLU A 95 -0.29 15.31 -3.89
C GLU A 95 -1.65 14.71 -4.26
N GLU A 96 -2.60 15.55 -4.65
CA GLU A 96 -3.84 15.06 -5.24
C GLU A 96 -3.57 14.36 -6.59
N TYR A 97 -4.25 13.23 -6.83
CA TYR A 97 -4.14 12.53 -8.10
C TYR A 97 -4.58 13.42 -9.27
N GLN A 98 -3.69 13.59 -10.26
CA GLN A 98 -4.01 14.31 -11.48
C GLN A 98 -4.34 13.35 -12.62
N HIS A 99 -5.50 13.54 -13.24
CA HIS A 99 -5.91 12.80 -14.43
C HIS A 99 -4.91 12.96 -15.60
N PRO A 100 -4.89 12.02 -16.57
CA PRO A 100 -4.08 12.17 -17.77
C PRO A 100 -4.38 13.49 -18.51
N PRO A 101 -3.42 14.05 -19.25
CA PRO A 101 -3.66 15.24 -20.08
C PRO A 101 -4.80 15.02 -21.08
N ASN A 102 -5.43 16.11 -21.51
CA ASN A 102 -6.47 16.06 -22.54
C ASN A 102 -5.96 15.38 -23.82
N GLY A 103 -6.72 14.41 -24.33
CA GLY A 103 -6.34 13.65 -25.51
C GLY A 103 -5.40 12.46 -25.24
N CYS A 104 -5.09 12.18 -23.97
CA CYS A 104 -4.39 10.98 -23.53
C CYS A 104 -5.36 9.99 -22.87
N SER A 105 -5.16 8.70 -23.14
CA SER A 105 -5.85 7.61 -22.45
C SER A 105 -4.85 6.61 -21.93
N ILE A 106 -4.95 6.26 -20.64
CA ILE A 106 -4.10 5.22 -20.04
C ILE A 106 -4.49 3.87 -20.65
N THR A 107 -3.48 3.13 -21.11
CA THR A 107 -3.62 1.81 -21.75
C THR A 107 -3.02 0.68 -20.92
N GLN A 108 -2.13 0.98 -19.98
CA GLN A 108 -1.54 0.01 -19.07
C GLN A 108 -1.06 0.70 -17.78
N VAL A 109 -1.11 -0.01 -16.65
CA VAL A 109 -0.60 0.45 -15.36
C VAL A 109 0.23 -0.65 -14.67
N ASN A 110 1.39 -0.26 -14.14
CA ASN A 110 2.26 -1.11 -13.32
C ASN A 110 2.38 -0.49 -11.92
N ILE A 111 1.95 -1.23 -10.91
CA ILE A 111 1.93 -0.78 -9.51
C ILE A 111 3.00 -1.55 -8.76
N LEU A 112 3.89 -0.83 -8.09
CA LEU A 112 4.82 -1.39 -7.09
C LEU A 112 4.42 -0.86 -5.73
N GLN A 113 3.92 -1.72 -4.86
CA GLN A 113 3.39 -1.33 -3.56
C GLN A 113 4.17 -2.00 -2.41
N ARG A 114 4.51 -1.22 -1.38
CA ARG A 114 5.03 -1.75 -0.12
C ARG A 114 3.93 -2.46 0.65
N HIS A 115 4.29 -3.45 1.47
CA HIS A 115 3.37 -3.94 2.51
C HIS A 115 2.80 -2.79 3.38
N GLY A 116 1.60 -3.01 3.92
CA GLY A 116 0.93 -2.07 4.83
C GLY A 116 1.59 -1.97 6.20
N ALA A 117 0.97 -1.19 7.09
CA ALA A 117 1.39 -1.04 8.48
C ALA A 117 1.49 -2.40 9.18
N ARG A 118 2.50 -2.52 10.04
CA ARG A 118 2.86 -3.79 10.68
C ARG A 118 3.40 -3.58 12.08
N TYR A 119 3.48 -4.66 12.84
CA TYR A 119 4.28 -4.73 14.05
C TYR A 119 5.79 -4.55 13.77
N PRO A 120 6.59 -4.17 14.79
CA PRO A 120 8.04 -4.18 14.66
C PRO A 120 8.56 -5.59 14.37
N THR A 121 9.66 -5.70 13.64
CA THR A 121 10.32 -7.00 13.41
C THR A 121 10.92 -7.54 14.72
N SER A 122 11.20 -8.84 14.80
CA SER A 122 11.83 -9.43 16.01
C SER A 122 13.11 -8.70 16.44
N SER A 123 13.93 -8.27 15.49
CA SER A 123 15.16 -7.51 15.78
C SER A 123 14.88 -6.09 16.24
N ALA A 124 13.86 -5.42 15.68
CA ALA A 124 13.42 -4.09 16.13
C ALA A 124 12.78 -4.15 17.52
N SER A 125 11.85 -5.07 17.77
CA SER A 125 11.21 -5.26 19.08
C SER A 125 12.25 -5.41 20.20
N LYS A 126 13.31 -6.21 19.98
CA LYS A 126 14.40 -6.36 20.96
C LYS A 126 15.14 -5.06 21.26
N ARG A 127 15.34 -4.18 20.28
CA ARG A 127 16.01 -2.88 20.48
C ARG A 127 15.08 -1.90 21.19
N ILE A 128 13.85 -1.78 20.70
CA ILE A 128 12.81 -0.95 21.33
C ILE A 128 12.57 -1.34 22.78
N GLN A 129 12.38 -2.63 23.08
CA GLN A 129 12.17 -3.11 24.45
C GLN A 129 13.37 -2.82 25.35
N ARG A 130 14.61 -2.91 24.84
CA ARG A 130 15.81 -2.56 25.61
C ARG A 130 15.82 -1.08 26.00
N SER A 131 15.52 -0.20 25.05
CA SER A 131 15.45 1.24 25.27
C SER A 131 14.26 1.63 26.16
N LEU A 132 13.13 0.94 26.02
CA LEU A 132 11.96 1.11 26.88
C LEU A 132 12.22 0.65 28.32
N GLN A 133 12.93 -0.46 28.51
CA GLN A 133 13.21 -0.99 29.84
C GLN A 133 13.98 0.00 30.71
N LYS A 134 14.82 0.83 30.10
CA LYS A 134 15.51 1.94 30.78
C LYS A 134 14.52 2.93 31.40
N LEU A 135 13.52 3.37 30.63
CA LEU A 135 12.45 4.23 31.15
C LEU A 135 11.60 3.52 32.22
N LEU A 136 11.28 2.23 32.03
CA LEU A 136 10.51 1.45 33.00
C LEU A 136 11.26 1.23 34.33
N ASN A 137 12.59 1.17 34.29
CA ASN A 137 13.44 0.98 35.46
C ASN A 137 13.76 2.30 36.21
N ALA A 138 13.25 3.43 35.73
CA ALA A 138 13.47 4.71 36.41
C ALA A 138 12.94 4.66 37.84
N SER A 139 13.75 5.14 38.79
CA SER A 139 13.40 5.18 40.21
C SER A 139 12.25 6.15 40.51
N LYS A 140 12.10 7.19 39.68
CA LYS A 140 11.10 8.23 39.82
C LYS A 140 10.81 8.93 38.49
N TYR A 141 9.53 9.13 38.19
CA TYR A 141 9.07 10.04 37.15
C TYR A 141 8.82 11.42 37.75
N VAL A 142 9.51 12.44 37.24
CA VAL A 142 9.34 13.85 37.61
C VAL A 142 8.31 14.51 36.70
N ASP A 143 8.28 14.12 35.42
CA ASP A 143 7.29 14.60 34.46
C ASP A 143 6.01 13.73 34.50
N PRO A 144 4.83 14.30 34.77
CA PRO A 144 3.55 13.58 34.73
C PRO A 144 3.26 12.89 33.39
N LYS A 145 3.85 13.36 32.28
CA LYS A 145 3.72 12.70 30.97
C LYS A 145 4.24 11.26 30.97
N LEU A 146 5.20 10.94 31.83
CA LEU A 146 5.80 9.61 31.95
C LEU A 146 5.09 8.68 32.94
N GLU A 147 4.08 9.18 33.67
CA GLU A 147 3.45 8.42 34.76
C GLU A 147 2.75 7.13 34.28
N PHE A 148 2.35 7.08 33.01
CA PHE A 148 1.75 5.89 32.39
C PHE A 148 2.69 4.68 32.33
N LEU A 149 4.00 4.93 32.35
CA LEU A 149 5.02 3.89 32.31
C LEU A 149 4.97 2.98 33.53
N ARG A 150 4.42 3.43 34.67
CA ARG A 150 4.24 2.59 35.88
C ARG A 150 3.38 1.35 35.63
N SER A 151 2.44 1.44 34.70
CA SER A 151 1.51 0.36 34.35
C SER A 151 1.71 -0.14 32.92
N TYR A 152 2.70 0.39 32.20
CA TYR A 152 2.92 0.03 30.81
C TYR A 152 3.35 -1.42 30.68
N GLN A 153 2.73 -2.14 29.76
CA GLN A 153 3.11 -3.50 29.39
C GLN A 153 3.25 -3.57 27.88
N TRP A 154 4.36 -4.16 27.43
CA TRP A 154 4.56 -4.46 26.02
C TRP A 154 3.47 -5.41 25.53
N HIS A 155 2.74 -5.00 24.50
CA HIS A 155 1.61 -5.76 23.95
C HIS A 155 1.67 -5.86 22.41
N LEU A 156 2.70 -5.31 21.77
CA LEU A 156 2.86 -5.38 20.33
C LEU A 156 3.27 -6.79 19.88
N GLY A 157 2.70 -7.23 18.76
CA GLY A 157 3.07 -8.45 18.06
C GLY A 157 4.45 -8.35 17.40
N VAL A 158 4.74 -9.27 16.47
CA VAL A 158 6.04 -9.36 15.80
C VAL A 158 5.86 -9.49 14.30
N ALA A 159 6.36 -8.50 13.55
CA ALA A 159 6.45 -8.42 12.09
C ALA A 159 5.13 -8.49 11.29
N ASP A 160 4.06 -9.06 11.84
CA ASP A 160 2.79 -9.25 11.16
C ASP A 160 2.12 -7.93 10.79
N LEU A 161 1.32 -8.00 9.72
CA LEU A 161 0.47 -6.90 9.27
C LEU A 161 -0.57 -6.59 10.35
N VAL A 162 -0.73 -5.31 10.71
CA VAL A 162 -1.78 -4.88 11.67
C VAL A 162 -3.09 -4.59 10.91
N PRO A 163 -4.25 -4.52 11.58
CA PRO A 163 -5.53 -4.24 10.93
C PRO A 163 -5.51 -2.99 10.03
N LEU A 164 -4.91 -1.89 10.49
CA LEU A 164 -4.70 -0.69 9.66
C LEU A 164 -3.94 -1.02 8.37
N GLY A 165 -2.91 -1.86 8.42
CA GLY A 165 -2.13 -2.27 7.26
C GLY A 165 -2.93 -3.07 6.24
N SER A 166 -3.81 -3.95 6.71
CA SER A 166 -4.78 -4.66 5.85
C SER A 166 -5.73 -3.68 5.17
N THR A 167 -6.30 -2.73 5.93
CA THR A 167 -7.21 -1.69 5.43
C THR A 167 -6.53 -0.79 4.40
N GLN A 168 -5.27 -0.41 4.62
CA GLN A 168 -4.50 0.38 3.65
C GLN A 168 -4.37 -0.34 2.30
N SER A 169 -4.00 -1.63 2.31
CA SER A 169 -3.89 -2.42 1.08
C SER A 169 -5.25 -2.63 0.41
N PHE A 170 -6.31 -2.88 1.18
CA PHE A 170 -7.68 -2.98 0.68
C PHE A 170 -8.12 -1.69 -0.02
N HIS A 171 -7.96 -0.53 0.62
CA HIS A 171 -8.27 0.76 0.01
C HIS A 171 -7.43 1.04 -1.24
N SER A 172 -6.15 0.64 -1.26
CA SER A 172 -5.29 0.75 -2.45
C SER A 172 -5.82 -0.06 -3.64
N GLY A 173 -6.31 -1.27 -3.41
CA GLY A 173 -6.93 -2.11 -4.44
C GLY A 173 -8.25 -1.55 -4.95
N ALA A 174 -9.09 -1.09 -4.02
CA ALA A 174 -10.34 -0.42 -4.35
C ALA A 174 -10.12 0.85 -5.20
N GLU A 175 -9.11 1.63 -4.84
CA GLU A 175 -8.73 2.85 -5.55
C GLU A 175 -8.17 2.55 -6.94
N THR A 176 -7.38 1.49 -7.09
CA THR A 176 -6.89 1.06 -8.40
C THR A 176 -8.06 0.73 -9.32
N TYR A 177 -9.06 -0.02 -8.85
CA TYR A 177 -10.24 -0.31 -9.66
C TYR A 177 -10.98 0.98 -10.05
N ARG A 178 -11.21 1.91 -9.11
CA ARG A 178 -11.90 3.18 -9.41
C ARG A 178 -11.16 4.02 -10.46
N ARG A 179 -9.83 4.08 -10.39
CA ARG A 179 -9.00 4.87 -11.31
C ARG A 179 -8.86 4.24 -12.69
N TYR A 180 -8.82 2.90 -12.76
CA TYR A 180 -8.41 2.17 -13.98
C TYR A 180 -9.42 1.11 -14.40
N SER A 181 -10.69 1.22 -14.02
CA SER A 181 -11.73 0.21 -14.33
C SER A 181 -11.88 -0.04 -15.83
N HIS A 182 -11.59 0.95 -16.68
CA HIS A 182 -11.67 0.82 -18.14
C HIS A 182 -10.60 -0.10 -18.74
N LEU A 183 -9.58 -0.47 -17.97
CA LEU A 183 -8.53 -1.41 -18.37
C LEU A 183 -8.90 -2.88 -18.12
N VAL A 184 -10.03 -3.15 -17.45
CA VAL A 184 -10.30 -4.43 -16.80
C VAL A 184 -11.57 -5.05 -17.37
N ASP A 185 -11.45 -6.31 -17.76
CA ASP A 185 -12.55 -7.20 -18.14
C ASP A 185 -12.28 -8.64 -17.69
N ASP A 186 -13.19 -9.56 -17.99
CA ASP A 186 -13.09 -10.99 -17.60
C ASP A 186 -11.82 -11.68 -18.12
N HIS A 187 -11.22 -11.18 -19.20
CA HIS A 187 -9.99 -11.70 -19.80
C HIS A 187 -8.75 -10.89 -19.40
N MET A 188 -8.92 -9.66 -18.91
CA MET A 188 -7.87 -8.71 -18.53
C MET A 188 -7.85 -8.41 -17.03
N LEU A 189 -7.95 -9.46 -16.20
CA LEU A 189 -7.77 -9.32 -14.75
C LEU A 189 -6.34 -8.87 -14.41
N PRO A 190 -6.16 -8.07 -13.33
CA PRO A 190 -4.84 -7.71 -12.82
C PRO A 190 -3.94 -8.92 -12.59
N PHE A 191 -2.69 -8.84 -13.04
CA PHE A 191 -1.66 -9.82 -12.70
C PHE A 191 -0.90 -9.37 -11.46
N VAL A 192 -0.95 -10.18 -10.40
CA VAL A 192 -0.47 -9.78 -9.07
C VAL A 192 0.68 -10.67 -8.63
N ARG A 193 1.83 -10.08 -8.27
CA ARG A 193 2.94 -10.80 -7.63
C ARG A 193 3.22 -10.24 -6.24
N ALA A 194 3.78 -11.07 -5.37
CA ALA A 194 4.24 -10.64 -4.06
C ALA A 194 5.60 -11.25 -3.73
N SER A 195 6.46 -10.49 -3.07
CA SER A 195 7.58 -11.08 -2.35
C SER A 195 7.06 -11.96 -1.21
N GLY A 196 7.76 -13.05 -0.92
CA GLY A 196 7.31 -14.17 -0.07
C GLY A 196 7.28 -13.93 1.44
N GLY A 197 7.40 -12.69 1.91
CA GLY A 197 7.18 -12.36 3.31
C GLY A 197 5.69 -12.31 3.64
N ASP A 198 5.26 -12.93 4.74
CA ASP A 198 3.84 -13.08 5.10
C ASP A 198 3.06 -11.75 5.06
N ARG A 199 3.61 -10.69 5.65
CA ARG A 199 3.01 -9.34 5.60
C ARG A 199 2.84 -8.77 4.18
N VAL A 200 3.74 -9.12 3.26
CA VAL A 200 3.72 -8.66 1.87
C VAL A 200 2.65 -9.43 1.08
N VAL A 201 2.63 -10.75 1.26
CA VAL A 201 1.58 -11.62 0.68
C VAL A 201 0.21 -11.21 1.19
N MET A 202 0.06 -10.97 2.50
CA MET A 202 -1.21 -10.53 3.08
C MET A 202 -1.62 -9.14 2.60
N SER A 203 -0.68 -8.23 2.34
CA SER A 203 -1.00 -6.96 1.66
C SER A 203 -1.53 -7.18 0.24
N ALA A 204 -0.90 -8.07 -0.54
CA ALA A 204 -1.37 -8.40 -1.88
C ALA A 204 -2.78 -9.02 -1.86
N VAL A 205 -3.04 -9.93 -0.91
CA VAL A 205 -4.37 -10.54 -0.71
C VAL A 205 -5.41 -9.47 -0.37
N ASN A 206 -5.14 -8.59 0.60
CA ASN A 206 -6.06 -7.52 0.96
C ASN A 206 -6.31 -6.55 -0.21
N TRP A 207 -5.29 -6.26 -1.01
CA TRP A 207 -5.44 -5.47 -2.22
C TRP A 207 -6.37 -6.14 -3.23
N THR A 208 -6.21 -7.44 -3.49
CA THR A 208 -7.11 -8.18 -4.40
C THR A 208 -8.56 -8.19 -3.91
N ALA A 209 -8.76 -8.27 -2.58
CA ALA A 209 -10.09 -8.19 -1.97
C ALA A 209 -10.72 -6.80 -2.14
N GLY A 210 -9.95 -5.73 -1.94
CA GLY A 210 -10.42 -4.36 -2.14
C GLY A 210 -10.74 -4.03 -3.60
N PHE A 211 -9.94 -4.55 -4.53
CA PHE A 211 -10.22 -4.46 -5.95
C PHE A 211 -11.56 -5.15 -6.30
N ALA A 212 -11.76 -6.38 -5.82
CA ALA A 212 -12.99 -7.13 -6.04
C ALA A 212 -14.21 -6.42 -5.46
N ASP A 213 -14.09 -5.89 -4.24
CA ASP A 213 -15.15 -5.12 -3.60
C ASP A 213 -15.55 -3.87 -4.40
N ALA A 214 -14.57 -3.07 -4.84
CA ALA A 214 -14.84 -1.89 -5.64
C ALA A 214 -15.46 -2.22 -7.01
N SER A 215 -15.17 -3.40 -7.56
CA SER A 215 -15.83 -3.94 -8.75
C SER A 215 -17.24 -4.47 -8.52
N ARG A 216 -17.76 -4.38 -7.28
CA ARG A 216 -19.03 -5.00 -6.84
C ARG A 216 -19.04 -6.50 -7.05
N GLN A 217 -17.90 -7.15 -6.79
CA GLN A 217 -17.69 -8.58 -6.98
C GLN A 217 -17.85 -9.02 -8.44
N LEU A 218 -17.55 -8.14 -9.40
CA LEU A 218 -17.53 -8.49 -10.82
C LEU A 218 -16.19 -9.14 -11.20
N TYR A 219 -15.08 -8.60 -10.68
CA TYR A 219 -13.73 -9.03 -11.03
C TYR A 219 -12.96 -9.48 -9.80
N HIS A 220 -12.41 -10.69 -9.83
CA HIS A 220 -11.71 -11.30 -8.69
C HIS A 220 -10.25 -11.62 -9.04
N PRO A 221 -9.35 -10.62 -9.03
CA PRO A 221 -7.93 -10.92 -9.16
C PRO A 221 -7.45 -11.77 -7.98
N SER A 222 -6.36 -12.51 -8.18
CA SER A 222 -5.70 -13.31 -7.16
C SER A 222 -4.20 -13.07 -7.20
N VAL A 223 -3.50 -13.32 -6.10
CA VAL A 223 -2.02 -13.33 -6.07
C VAL A 223 -1.53 -14.49 -6.95
N SER A 224 -1.00 -14.17 -8.14
CA SER A 224 -0.60 -15.12 -9.17
C SER A 224 0.74 -15.77 -8.88
N VAL A 225 1.70 -15.00 -8.34
CA VAL A 225 3.06 -15.47 -8.05
C VAL A 225 3.52 -14.96 -6.69
N ILE A 226 4.07 -15.86 -5.89
CA ILE A 226 4.77 -15.53 -4.65
C ILE A 226 6.25 -15.89 -4.85
N ILE A 227 7.13 -14.89 -4.78
CA ILE A 227 8.56 -15.05 -5.04
C ILE A 227 9.29 -15.24 -3.70
N SER A 228 10.05 -16.32 -3.56
CA SER A 228 10.75 -16.64 -2.30
C SER A 228 11.70 -15.53 -1.85
N GLU A 229 11.80 -15.32 -0.53
CA GLU A 229 12.75 -14.38 0.10
C GLU A 229 14.01 -15.06 0.66
N THR A 230 14.23 -16.34 0.35
CA THR A 230 15.45 -17.06 0.72
C THR A 230 16.68 -16.38 0.09
N GLU A 231 17.83 -16.50 0.76
CA GLU A 231 19.10 -15.88 0.30
C GLU A 231 19.52 -16.31 -1.11
N THR A 232 19.14 -17.51 -1.53
CA THR A 232 19.46 -18.06 -2.86
C THR A 232 18.38 -17.79 -3.92
N SER A 233 17.30 -17.07 -3.58
CA SER A 233 16.23 -16.78 -4.52
C SER A 233 16.55 -15.54 -5.35
N ASN A 234 16.44 -15.66 -6.66
CA ASN A 234 16.38 -14.53 -7.56
C ASN A 234 15.01 -13.87 -7.39
N ASN A 235 14.99 -12.69 -6.75
CA ASN A 235 13.77 -11.99 -6.38
C ASN A 235 13.94 -10.48 -6.60
N THR A 236 13.28 -9.96 -7.62
CA THR A 236 13.25 -8.53 -7.98
C THR A 236 12.42 -7.68 -7.01
N LEU A 237 11.64 -8.30 -6.12
CA LEU A 237 10.78 -7.63 -5.13
C LEU A 237 11.35 -7.67 -3.71
N LYS A 238 12.48 -8.37 -3.48
CA LYS A 238 13.30 -8.37 -2.26
C LYS A 238 14.64 -9.00 -2.60
N ASN A 239 15.62 -8.18 -2.97
CA ASN A 239 16.92 -8.66 -3.38
C ASN A 239 17.75 -9.13 -2.16
N SER A 240 18.46 -10.24 -2.33
CA SER A 240 19.48 -10.71 -1.38
C SER A 240 20.74 -11.20 -2.10
N MET A 241 20.86 -10.90 -3.40
CA MET A 241 21.92 -11.36 -4.30
C MET A 241 23.10 -10.39 -4.38
N CYS A 242 23.23 -9.42 -3.47
CA CYS A 242 24.34 -8.46 -3.48
C CYS A 242 25.08 -8.42 -2.13
N PRO A 243 25.85 -9.46 -1.77
CA PRO A 243 26.48 -9.57 -0.46
C PRO A 243 27.49 -8.45 -0.16
N ASN A 244 28.12 -7.87 -1.19
CA ASN A 244 29.04 -6.73 -1.03
C ASN A 244 28.34 -5.38 -0.87
N SER A 245 27.00 -5.31 -0.98
CA SER A 245 26.24 -4.09 -0.70
C SER A 245 26.22 -3.84 0.81
N ARG A 246 27.29 -3.21 1.32
CA ARG A 246 27.43 -2.89 2.74
C ARG A 246 26.69 -1.60 3.05
N ALA A 247 25.58 -1.74 3.76
CA ALA A 247 24.83 -0.62 4.31
C ALA A 247 25.69 0.23 5.27
N SER A 248 25.83 1.53 5.01
CA SER A 248 26.44 2.46 5.97
C SER A 248 25.38 2.98 6.95
N LYS A 249 25.79 3.12 8.22
CA LYS A 249 24.99 3.76 9.27
C LYS A 249 25.69 4.97 9.88
N ASN A 250 26.91 5.28 9.43
CA ASN A 250 27.76 6.27 10.09
C ASN A 250 27.17 7.68 9.98
N GLU A 251 26.62 8.02 8.83
CA GLU A 251 26.00 9.31 8.52
C GLU A 251 24.77 9.55 9.39
N ALA A 252 23.85 8.58 9.39
CA ALA A 252 22.68 8.62 10.26
C ALA A 252 23.03 8.58 11.76
N ASN A 253 24.07 7.83 12.16
CA ASN A 253 24.53 7.82 13.55
C ASN A 253 25.10 9.18 13.98
N THR A 254 25.84 9.86 13.09
CA THR A 254 26.36 11.21 13.33
C THR A 254 25.21 12.18 13.57
N TRP A 255 24.21 12.15 12.70
CA TRP A 255 23.02 12.99 12.87
C TRP A 255 22.24 12.64 14.14
N ARG A 256 22.07 11.34 14.44
CA ARG A 256 21.43 10.87 15.67
C ARG A 256 22.06 11.49 16.90
N ASP A 257 23.38 11.43 17.01
CA ASP A 257 24.07 11.92 18.20
C ASP A 257 23.89 13.44 18.36
N ILE A 258 23.73 14.18 17.25
CA ILE A 258 23.42 15.61 17.25
C ILE A 258 21.97 15.87 17.71
N PHE A 259 20.96 15.31 17.03
CA PHE A 259 19.57 15.66 17.30
C PHE A 259 19.04 15.08 18.62
N SER A 260 19.60 13.95 19.07
CA SER A 260 19.16 13.28 20.29
C SER A 260 19.69 13.92 21.57
N ALA A 261 20.72 14.77 21.51
CA ALA A 261 21.42 15.27 22.68
C ALA A 261 20.49 15.94 23.70
N SER A 262 19.67 16.89 23.27
CA SER A 262 18.71 17.60 24.14
C SER A 262 17.57 16.69 24.63
N ILE A 263 17.21 15.68 23.84
CA ILE A 263 16.17 14.70 24.17
C ILE A 263 16.67 13.77 25.28
N VAL A 264 17.91 13.30 25.18
CA VAL A 264 18.57 12.48 26.20
C VAL A 264 18.62 13.20 27.54
N ASP A 265 19.07 14.46 27.56
CA ASP A 265 19.12 15.27 28.78
C ASP A 265 17.72 15.48 29.39
N ARG A 266 16.73 15.77 28.55
CA ARG A 266 15.34 15.95 28.98
C ARG A 266 14.75 14.66 29.57
N LEU A 267 14.90 13.53 28.89
CA LEU A 267 14.32 12.26 29.35
C LEU A 267 15.00 11.75 30.61
N ASN A 268 16.33 11.88 30.75
CA ASN A 268 17.02 11.49 31.99
C ASN A 268 16.70 12.42 33.17
N THR A 269 16.38 13.68 32.91
CA THR A 269 15.87 14.60 33.95
C THR A 269 14.45 14.24 34.36
N ALA A 270 13.61 13.86 33.39
CA ALA A 270 12.21 13.51 33.61
C ALA A 270 12.01 12.10 34.22
N ALA A 271 12.92 11.15 33.95
CA ALA A 271 12.93 9.79 34.46
C ALA A 271 14.25 9.50 35.20
N VAL A 272 14.25 9.72 36.52
CA VAL A 272 15.46 9.65 37.34
C VAL A 272 16.00 8.23 37.38
N GLY A 273 17.23 8.05 36.89
CA GLY A 273 17.91 6.76 36.84
C GLY A 273 17.59 5.90 35.62
N ALA A 274 16.93 6.47 34.58
CA ALA A 274 16.66 5.73 33.35
C ALA A 274 17.93 5.42 32.53
N GLU A 275 18.95 6.28 32.57
CA GLU A 275 20.21 6.11 31.81
C GLU A 275 19.99 5.99 30.29
N ILE A 276 19.10 6.81 29.75
CA ILE A 276 18.82 6.93 28.31
C ILE A 276 20.06 7.45 27.58
N LEU A 277 20.35 6.88 26.41
CA LEU A 277 21.47 7.24 25.54
C LEU A 277 20.96 7.61 24.14
N SER A 278 21.80 8.24 23.31
CA SER A 278 21.45 8.68 21.95
C SER A 278 20.86 7.56 21.09
N GLN A 279 21.38 6.34 21.18
CA GLN A 279 20.87 5.18 20.43
C GLN A 279 19.47 4.72 20.86
N ASP A 280 19.00 5.11 22.05
CA ASP A 280 17.67 4.75 22.54
C ASP A 280 16.58 5.66 21.93
N ILE A 281 16.93 6.88 21.52
CA ILE A 281 15.96 7.87 21.04
C ILE A 281 15.24 7.41 19.77
N PRO A 282 15.91 6.98 18.69
CA PRO A 282 15.20 6.51 17.50
C PRO A 282 14.29 5.31 17.76
N GLU A 283 14.67 4.44 18.70
CA GLU A 283 13.89 3.25 19.06
C GLU A 283 12.60 3.65 19.81
N LEU A 284 12.69 4.58 20.77
CA LEU A 284 11.53 5.13 21.49
C LEU A 284 10.61 5.95 20.56
N MET A 285 11.17 6.71 19.62
CA MET A 285 10.38 7.43 18.61
C MET A 285 9.67 6.47 17.67
N SER A 286 10.31 5.35 17.29
CA SER A 286 9.64 4.32 16.48
C SER A 286 8.50 3.63 17.22
N LEU A 287 8.58 3.50 18.55
CA LEU A 287 7.51 2.92 19.37
C LEU A 287 6.23 3.75 19.29
N CYS A 288 6.33 5.08 19.28
CA CYS A 288 5.18 5.96 19.00
C CYS A 288 4.47 5.57 17.71
N ALA A 289 5.20 5.41 16.61
CA ALA A 289 4.61 5.04 15.33
C ALA A 289 4.00 3.63 15.37
N PHE A 290 4.74 2.63 15.87
CA PHE A 290 4.29 1.23 15.87
C PHE A 290 3.06 0.98 16.74
N GLU A 291 3.01 1.59 17.94
CA GLU A 291 1.84 1.49 18.81
C GLU A 291 0.67 2.25 18.20
N THR A 292 0.90 3.44 17.62
CA THR A 292 -0.17 4.21 16.98
C THR A 292 -0.85 3.46 15.84
N VAL A 293 -0.07 2.84 14.94
CA VAL A 293 -0.64 2.08 13.81
C VAL A 293 -1.26 0.76 14.23
N SER A 294 -0.83 0.17 15.35
CA SER A 294 -1.43 -1.06 15.88
C SER A 294 -2.72 -0.80 16.64
N GLU A 295 -2.81 0.28 17.39
CA GLU A 295 -3.97 0.63 18.21
C GLU A 295 -4.97 1.53 17.47
N GLU A 296 -4.60 2.03 16.29
CA GLU A 296 -5.37 3.03 15.51
C GLU A 296 -5.71 4.27 16.35
N LYS A 297 -4.79 4.63 17.25
CA LYS A 297 -4.90 5.74 18.19
C LYS A 297 -3.50 6.23 18.53
N GLU A 298 -3.30 7.55 18.59
CA GLU A 298 -1.99 8.12 18.93
C GLU A 298 -1.45 7.58 20.27
N SER A 299 -0.23 7.04 20.19
CA SER A 299 0.50 6.48 21.33
C SER A 299 0.94 7.58 22.28
N ARG A 300 0.92 7.28 23.59
CA ARG A 300 1.47 8.18 24.62
C ARG A 300 2.97 8.40 24.51
N PHE A 301 3.70 7.56 23.77
CA PHE A 301 5.11 7.81 23.48
C PHE A 301 5.31 8.99 22.51
N CYS A 302 4.31 9.32 21.69
CA CYS A 302 4.38 10.45 20.77
C CYS A 302 4.52 11.78 21.55
N ASP A 303 3.83 11.90 22.69
CA ASP A 303 3.83 13.10 23.56
C ASP A 303 5.17 13.39 24.25
N LEU A 304 6.13 12.47 24.17
CA LEU A 304 7.49 12.61 24.73
C LEU A 304 8.42 13.43 23.82
N PHE A 305 8.02 13.61 22.56
CA PHE A 305 8.81 14.27 21.53
C PHE A 305 8.04 15.45 20.94
N SER A 306 8.76 16.50 20.54
CA SER A 306 8.15 17.63 19.83
C SER A 306 8.05 17.36 18.33
N LEU A 307 7.26 18.17 17.62
CA LEU A 307 7.21 18.13 16.17
C LEU A 307 8.60 18.35 15.53
N GLN A 308 9.39 19.29 16.05
CA GLN A 308 10.74 19.55 15.53
C GLN A 308 11.67 18.36 15.72
N GLU A 309 11.49 17.60 16.80
CA GLU A 309 12.26 16.38 17.04
C GLU A 309 11.84 15.27 16.08
N PHE A 310 10.54 15.15 15.77
CA PHE A 310 10.08 14.26 14.71
C PHE A 310 10.61 14.68 13.32
N GLN A 311 10.67 15.97 13.01
CA GLN A 311 11.32 16.44 11.77
C GLN A 311 12.81 16.07 11.73
N ALA A 312 13.52 16.14 12.86
CA ALA A 312 14.90 15.66 12.94
C ALA A 312 14.99 14.13 12.81
N TYR A 313 14.00 13.39 13.31
CA TYR A 313 13.87 11.95 13.14
C TYR A 313 13.59 11.55 11.69
N GLU A 314 12.80 12.34 10.94
CA GLU A 314 12.63 12.16 9.49
C GLU A 314 14.00 12.20 8.80
N HIS A 315 14.79 13.24 9.05
CA HIS A 315 16.14 13.35 8.46
C HIS A 315 17.07 12.19 8.87
N TYR A 316 16.91 11.66 10.09
CA TYR A 316 17.62 10.43 10.50
C TYR A 316 17.24 9.24 9.63
N GLN A 317 15.94 9.07 9.33
CA GLN A 317 15.45 8.01 8.46
C GLN A 317 15.82 8.23 6.99
N ASP A 318 15.87 9.48 6.54
CA ASP A 318 16.36 9.89 5.22
C ASP A 318 17.79 9.43 5.02
N LEU A 319 18.67 9.74 5.98
CA LEU A 319 20.06 9.30 5.98
C LEU A 319 20.17 7.77 6.00
N GLN A 320 19.36 7.07 6.80
CA GLN A 320 19.34 5.60 6.79
C GLN A 320 19.03 5.08 5.39
N LYS A 321 17.90 5.46 4.78
CA LYS A 321 17.53 4.92 3.46
C LYS A 321 18.48 5.36 2.36
N TYR A 322 18.96 6.60 2.38
CA TYR A 322 19.89 7.13 1.38
C TYR A 322 21.21 6.35 1.36
N TYR A 323 21.83 6.14 2.52
CA TYR A 323 23.16 5.52 2.63
C TYR A 323 23.13 3.99 2.79
N MET A 324 21.98 3.39 3.10
CA MET A 324 21.85 1.93 3.17
C MET A 324 21.48 1.29 1.84
N THR A 325 20.52 1.86 1.09
CA THR A 325 19.99 1.22 -0.14
C THR A 325 19.81 2.19 -1.31
N GLY A 326 19.77 3.50 -1.06
CA GLY A 326 19.67 4.52 -2.08
C GLY A 326 21.00 4.91 -2.74
N TYR A 327 21.08 6.13 -3.25
CA TYR A 327 22.24 6.68 -3.96
C TYR A 327 23.53 6.76 -3.14
N GLY A 328 23.43 6.83 -1.81
CA GLY A 328 24.59 6.89 -0.91
C GLY A 328 25.31 5.55 -0.77
N ASN A 329 24.63 4.43 -1.07
CA ASN A 329 25.28 3.12 -1.15
C ASN A 329 25.83 2.90 -2.58
N PRO A 330 27.13 2.64 -2.76
CA PRO A 330 27.72 2.38 -4.07
C PRO A 330 27.07 1.24 -4.86
N LEU A 331 26.49 0.25 -4.17
CA LEU A 331 25.73 -0.88 -4.74
C LEU A 331 24.25 -0.81 -4.36
N GLY A 332 23.74 0.35 -3.96
CA GLY A 332 22.32 0.55 -3.67
C GLY A 332 21.48 0.42 -4.94
N ARG A 333 21.79 1.25 -5.93
CA ARG A 333 21.05 1.34 -7.22
C ARG A 333 20.97 0.01 -7.96
N VAL A 334 22.06 -0.75 -7.97
CA VAL A 334 22.10 -1.99 -8.76
C VAL A 334 21.10 -3.04 -8.28
N GLN A 335 20.67 -2.95 -7.02
CA GLN A 335 19.74 -3.92 -6.44
C GLN A 335 18.36 -3.86 -7.09
N GLY A 336 17.94 -2.70 -7.59
CA GLY A 336 16.64 -2.53 -8.26
C GLY A 336 16.64 -2.78 -9.78
N VAL A 337 17.78 -3.14 -10.37
CA VAL A 337 17.93 -3.26 -11.84
C VAL A 337 17.00 -4.32 -12.44
N GLY A 338 16.90 -5.49 -11.81
CA GLY A 338 16.07 -6.59 -12.31
C GLY A 338 14.60 -6.19 -12.44
N TYR A 339 14.05 -5.50 -11.43
CA TYR A 339 12.68 -4.98 -11.50
C TYR A 339 12.50 -3.94 -12.61
N VAL A 340 13.49 -3.05 -12.82
CA VAL A 340 13.42 -2.08 -13.92
C VAL A 340 13.39 -2.78 -15.26
N ASN A 341 14.19 -3.83 -15.46
CA ASN A 341 14.17 -4.61 -16.71
C ASN A 341 12.85 -5.40 -16.90
N GLU A 342 12.23 -5.92 -15.82
CA GLU A 342 10.87 -6.47 -15.86
C GLU A 342 9.82 -5.40 -16.25
N LEU A 343 9.91 -4.20 -15.68
CA LEU A 343 9.01 -3.09 -16.03
C LEU A 343 9.13 -2.72 -17.51
N LEU A 344 10.36 -2.61 -18.03
CA LEU A 344 10.60 -2.32 -19.44
C LEU A 344 10.02 -3.41 -20.36
N ALA A 345 10.18 -4.67 -19.97
CA ALA A 345 9.59 -5.80 -20.70
C ALA A 345 8.06 -5.68 -20.81
N ARG A 346 7.38 -5.38 -19.71
CA ARG A 346 5.91 -5.17 -19.69
C ARG A 346 5.47 -3.96 -20.51
N LEU A 347 6.18 -2.83 -20.42
CA LEU A 347 5.83 -1.61 -21.16
C LEU A 347 5.97 -1.78 -22.68
N LYS A 348 6.95 -2.60 -23.11
CA LYS A 348 7.23 -2.89 -24.52
C LYS A 348 6.48 -4.11 -25.07
N GLY A 349 5.99 -4.99 -24.21
CA GLY A 349 5.46 -6.30 -24.61
C GLY A 349 6.54 -7.22 -25.18
N THR A 350 7.78 -7.14 -24.66
CA THR A 350 8.93 -7.96 -25.11
C THR A 350 9.49 -8.81 -23.98
N PRO A 351 10.16 -9.94 -24.25
CA PRO A 351 10.80 -10.75 -23.21
C PRO A 351 11.74 -9.94 -22.31
N VAL A 352 11.90 -10.38 -21.06
CA VAL A 352 12.84 -9.78 -20.11
C VAL A 352 14.28 -10.02 -20.57
N GLU A 353 15.06 -8.94 -20.67
CA GLU A 353 16.49 -8.97 -20.95
C GLU A 353 17.23 -8.47 -19.70
N ASP A 354 17.69 -9.40 -18.87
CA ASP A 354 18.35 -9.11 -17.61
C ASP A 354 19.32 -10.24 -17.21
N HIS A 355 20.45 -9.85 -16.62
CA HIS A 355 21.45 -10.77 -16.06
C HIS A 355 21.78 -10.41 -14.61
N THR A 356 20.84 -9.80 -13.89
CA THR A 356 21.02 -9.40 -12.49
C THR A 356 20.15 -10.22 -11.53
N GLN A 357 19.01 -9.69 -11.10
CA GLN A 357 18.18 -10.23 -10.02
C GLN A 357 16.95 -11.02 -10.51
N THR A 358 16.72 -11.06 -11.82
CA THR A 358 15.58 -11.77 -12.42
C THR A 358 15.68 -13.28 -12.29
N ASN A 359 14.52 -13.94 -12.27
CA ASN A 359 14.44 -15.39 -12.32
C ASN A 359 14.00 -15.79 -13.73
N SER A 360 14.95 -16.23 -14.55
CA SER A 360 14.68 -16.60 -15.95
C SER A 360 13.63 -17.71 -16.11
N THR A 361 13.42 -18.56 -15.11
CA THR A 361 12.36 -19.58 -15.15
C THR A 361 10.97 -18.95 -14.96
N LEU A 362 10.85 -17.97 -14.05
CA LEU A 362 9.59 -17.25 -13.85
C LEU A 362 9.30 -16.32 -15.03
N ASP A 363 10.31 -15.60 -15.51
CA ASP A 363 10.12 -14.50 -16.46
C ASP A 363 9.99 -14.96 -17.92
N SER A 364 10.38 -16.20 -18.23
CA SER A 364 10.20 -16.80 -19.56
C SER A 364 8.84 -17.46 -19.79
N SER A 365 8.01 -17.58 -18.74
CA SER A 365 6.71 -18.24 -18.80
C SER A 365 5.57 -17.23 -18.77
N PRO A 366 4.62 -17.25 -19.74
CA PRO A 366 3.48 -16.33 -19.75
C PRO A 366 2.50 -16.58 -18.59
N ILE A 367 2.63 -17.69 -17.86
CA ILE A 367 1.83 -17.97 -16.66
C ILE A 367 2.33 -17.16 -15.46
N THR A 368 3.65 -17.00 -15.35
CA THR A 368 4.33 -16.37 -14.20
C THR A 368 4.87 -14.98 -14.52
N PHE A 369 4.91 -14.60 -15.79
CA PHE A 369 5.23 -13.26 -16.27
C PHE A 369 4.54 -12.98 -17.62
N PRO A 370 3.21 -12.75 -17.62
CA PRO A 370 2.51 -12.34 -18.84
C PRO A 370 2.97 -10.94 -19.27
N LEU A 371 2.94 -10.69 -20.58
CA LEU A 371 3.32 -9.41 -21.20
C LEU A 371 2.12 -8.68 -21.82
N ASP A 372 0.94 -9.27 -21.76
CA ASP A 372 -0.28 -8.84 -22.45
C ASP A 372 -1.36 -8.29 -21.50
N ARG A 373 -1.06 -8.13 -20.20
CA ARG A 373 -1.98 -7.54 -19.24
C ARG A 373 -1.95 -6.02 -19.30
N THR A 374 -3.06 -5.42 -18.89
CA THR A 374 -3.24 -3.96 -18.77
C THR A 374 -2.98 -3.47 -17.34
N VAL A 375 -3.15 -4.33 -16.33
CA VAL A 375 -2.91 -3.99 -14.91
C VAL A 375 -1.93 -5.00 -14.31
N TYR A 376 -0.81 -4.51 -13.79
CA TYR A 376 0.16 -5.29 -13.00
C TYR A 376 0.25 -4.70 -11.60
N ALA A 377 0.30 -5.55 -10.58
CA ALA A 377 0.54 -5.13 -9.20
C ALA A 377 1.58 -6.04 -8.52
N ASP A 378 2.69 -5.45 -8.09
CA ASP A 378 3.80 -6.14 -7.43
C ASP A 378 3.94 -5.62 -5.99
N PHE A 379 4.04 -6.54 -5.03
CA PHE A 379 4.15 -6.23 -3.61
C PHE A 379 5.55 -6.50 -3.07
N SER A 380 6.12 -5.52 -2.39
CA SER A 380 7.55 -5.47 -2.03
C SER A 380 7.79 -4.84 -0.63
N HIS A 381 9.05 -4.49 -0.33
CA HIS A 381 9.50 -3.82 0.89
C HIS A 381 10.05 -2.42 0.54
N ASP A 382 10.16 -1.57 1.56
CA ASP A 382 10.72 -0.21 1.43
C ASP A 382 12.15 -0.20 0.85
N ASP A 383 13.02 -1.07 1.38
CA ASP A 383 14.42 -1.10 0.96
C ASP A 383 14.59 -1.40 -0.54
N GLU A 384 13.80 -2.34 -1.06
CA GLU A 384 13.80 -2.68 -2.49
C GLU A 384 13.22 -1.55 -3.34
N MET A 385 12.10 -0.96 -2.90
CA MET A 385 11.51 0.18 -3.61
C MET A 385 12.47 1.37 -3.71
N VAL A 386 13.23 1.67 -2.65
CA VAL A 386 14.27 2.70 -2.67
C VAL A 386 15.37 2.39 -3.71
N ALA A 387 15.81 1.13 -3.79
CA ALA A 387 16.77 0.70 -4.80
C ALA A 387 16.21 0.85 -6.22
N ILE A 388 14.94 0.47 -6.43
CA ILE A 388 14.23 0.61 -7.71
C ILE A 388 14.11 2.08 -8.13
N TYR A 389 13.72 2.97 -7.21
CA TYR A 389 13.64 4.41 -7.49
C TYR A 389 14.99 4.95 -7.93
N SER A 390 16.05 4.55 -7.23
CA SER A 390 17.42 4.98 -7.54
C SER A 390 17.94 4.38 -8.85
N ALA A 391 17.53 3.16 -9.20
CA ALA A 391 17.82 2.52 -10.49
C ALA A 391 17.14 3.25 -11.66
N LEU A 392 15.86 3.64 -11.48
CA LEU A 392 15.08 4.42 -12.45
C LEU A 392 15.59 5.85 -12.67
N GLY A 393 16.40 6.37 -11.73
CA GLY A 393 16.86 7.75 -11.77
C GLY A 393 15.92 8.75 -11.09
N LEU A 394 15.03 8.28 -10.21
CA LEU A 394 14.12 9.12 -9.43
C LEU A 394 14.79 9.65 -8.17
N PHE A 395 14.44 10.88 -7.77
CA PHE A 395 14.98 11.58 -6.59
C PHE A 395 16.52 11.71 -6.54
N PRO A 396 17.21 12.02 -7.66
CA PRO A 396 18.65 12.25 -7.61
C PRO A 396 18.93 13.48 -6.75
N GLN A 397 19.95 13.40 -5.91
CA GLN A 397 20.39 14.52 -5.08
C GLN A 397 21.60 15.20 -5.73
N THR A 398 21.56 16.52 -5.86
CA THR A 398 22.72 17.32 -6.33
C THR A 398 23.92 17.13 -5.39
N TYR A 399 23.64 17.07 -4.09
CA TYR A 399 24.59 16.75 -3.04
C TYR A 399 23.97 15.70 -2.12
N PRO A 400 24.75 14.70 -1.64
CA PRO A 400 24.25 13.76 -0.65
C PRO A 400 23.67 14.48 0.58
N PRO A 401 22.57 13.97 1.19
CA PRO A 401 22.02 14.54 2.41
C PRO A 401 23.08 14.64 3.52
N SER A 402 23.15 15.80 4.17
CA SER A 402 24.21 16.08 5.14
C SER A 402 24.02 15.29 6.44
N PRO A 403 25.08 14.65 6.98
CA PRO A 403 25.02 13.97 8.27
C PRO A 403 25.04 14.92 9.48
N THR A 404 25.20 16.23 9.27
CA THR A 404 25.32 17.22 10.34
C THR A 404 24.27 18.32 10.29
N GLU A 405 23.48 18.40 9.21
CA GLU A 405 22.46 19.44 9.03
C GLU A 405 21.30 18.89 8.19
N ALA A 406 20.06 19.13 8.65
CA ALA A 406 18.86 18.83 7.88
C ALA A 406 18.59 19.97 6.88
N SER A 407 18.41 19.63 5.60
CA SER A 407 18.08 20.61 4.56
C SER A 407 16.59 20.58 4.25
N PRO A 408 15.86 21.72 4.35
CA PRO A 408 14.45 21.79 3.97
C PRO A 408 14.23 21.64 2.46
N GLN A 409 15.31 21.66 1.66
CA GLN A 409 15.25 21.52 0.20
C GLN A 409 15.53 20.08 -0.27
N SER A 410 15.77 19.13 0.65
CA SER A 410 15.94 17.73 0.28
C SER A 410 14.68 17.21 -0.38
N THR A 411 14.83 16.58 -1.55
CA THR A 411 13.73 15.82 -2.19
C THR A 411 13.73 14.36 -1.77
N TRP A 412 14.75 13.93 -1.01
CA TRP A 412 14.84 12.60 -0.42
C TRP A 412 14.20 12.63 0.98
N VAL A 413 12.87 12.47 1.03
CA VAL A 413 12.08 12.46 2.27
C VAL A 413 11.33 11.13 2.37
N VAL A 414 11.79 10.24 3.24
CA VAL A 414 11.42 8.81 3.24
C VAL A 414 9.94 8.59 3.50
N SER A 415 9.30 9.42 4.32
CA SER A 415 7.85 9.38 4.56
C SER A 415 7.03 9.68 3.30
N ARG A 416 7.60 10.43 2.35
CA ARG A 416 7.03 10.70 1.02
C ARG A 416 7.39 9.64 -0.02
N LEU A 417 8.50 8.90 0.17
CA LEU A 417 8.99 7.90 -0.80
C LEU A 417 8.38 6.52 -0.56
N VAL A 418 8.55 6.00 0.66
CA VAL A 418 8.23 4.61 1.02
C VAL A 418 7.51 4.51 2.37
N PRO A 419 6.40 5.24 2.61
CA PRO A 419 5.55 5.03 3.78
C PRO A 419 4.99 3.60 3.80
N PHE A 420 4.38 3.18 4.91
CA PHE A 420 3.60 1.93 4.92
C PHE A 420 2.51 1.99 3.85
N SER A 421 2.35 0.92 3.07
CA SER A 421 1.46 0.89 1.90
C SER A 421 1.78 1.94 0.82
N GLY A 422 2.96 2.56 0.87
CA GLY A 422 3.47 3.44 -0.17
C GLY A 422 3.57 2.72 -1.52
N ARG A 423 3.39 3.47 -2.60
CA ARG A 423 3.27 2.90 -3.95
C ARG A 423 3.85 3.79 -5.04
N MET A 424 4.51 3.14 -5.98
CA MET A 424 4.87 3.70 -7.28
C MET A 424 3.89 3.19 -8.33
N ILE A 425 3.37 4.08 -9.16
CA ILE A 425 2.47 3.77 -10.25
C ILE A 425 3.12 4.25 -11.55
N THR A 426 3.44 3.33 -12.45
CA THR A 426 3.89 3.63 -13.81
C THR A 426 2.71 3.46 -14.75
N GLU A 427 2.20 4.56 -15.28
CA GLU A 427 1.14 4.58 -16.29
C GLU A 427 1.77 4.66 -17.68
N LYS A 428 1.33 3.76 -18.57
CA LYS A 428 1.51 3.90 -20.01
C LYS A 428 0.21 4.43 -20.59
N MET A 429 0.30 5.47 -21.40
CA MET A 429 -0.84 6.11 -22.02
C MET A 429 -0.60 6.37 -23.50
N GLN A 430 -1.65 6.33 -24.29
CA GLN A 430 -1.63 6.76 -25.68
C GLN A 430 -2.19 8.17 -25.77
N CYS A 431 -1.40 9.09 -26.32
CA CYS A 431 -1.78 10.49 -26.54
C CYS A 431 -1.85 10.79 -28.04
N PHE A 432 -2.82 11.59 -28.45
CA PHE A 432 -2.97 12.03 -29.84
C PHE A 432 -2.35 13.42 -30.04
N GLU A 433 -1.08 13.45 -30.44
CA GLU A 433 -0.39 14.70 -30.80
C GLU A 433 -0.51 14.96 -32.29
N ALA A 434 -1.12 16.08 -32.68
CA ALA A 434 -1.34 16.44 -34.09
C ALA A 434 -2.00 15.32 -34.93
N GLY A 435 -2.85 14.50 -34.30
CA GLY A 435 -3.54 13.37 -34.93
C GLY A 435 -2.73 12.07 -35.03
N ILE A 436 -1.51 12.03 -34.49
CA ILE A 436 -0.66 10.82 -34.49
C ILE A 436 -0.66 10.22 -33.08
N PRO A 437 -1.09 8.96 -32.91
CA PRO A 437 -1.02 8.28 -31.62
C PRO A 437 0.45 8.01 -31.25
N ARG A 438 0.82 8.36 -30.02
CA ARG A 438 2.14 8.08 -29.44
C ARG A 438 1.98 7.57 -28.02
N ASP A 439 2.86 6.65 -27.63
CA ASP A 439 2.89 6.11 -26.28
C ASP A 439 3.78 6.96 -25.37
N PHE A 440 3.25 7.29 -24.21
CA PHE A 440 3.90 8.06 -23.15
C PHE A 440 3.88 7.30 -21.84
N ILE A 441 4.87 7.56 -21.01
CA ILE A 441 5.05 7.07 -19.66
C ILE A 441 4.91 8.24 -18.69
N ARG A 442 4.19 7.98 -17.59
CA ARG A 442 4.11 8.83 -16.40
C ARG A 442 4.39 7.96 -15.18
N ILE A 443 5.11 8.49 -14.20
CA ILE A 443 5.33 7.80 -12.91
C ILE A 443 4.76 8.68 -11.79
N LEU A 444 3.99 8.07 -10.91
CA LEU A 444 3.50 8.68 -9.68
C LEU A 444 4.13 7.95 -8.48
N ILE A 445 4.60 8.70 -7.49
CA ILE A 445 5.07 8.18 -6.21
C ILE A 445 4.13 8.72 -5.14
N ASN A 446 3.33 7.84 -4.56
CA ASN A 446 2.31 8.21 -3.58
C ASN A 446 1.41 9.38 -4.07
N ASP A 447 0.92 9.24 -5.30
CA ASP A 447 0.09 10.21 -6.03
C ASP A 447 0.80 11.51 -6.51
N GLU A 448 2.06 11.73 -6.15
CA GLU A 448 2.88 12.82 -6.70
C GLU A 448 3.48 12.44 -8.07
N ILE A 449 3.14 13.20 -9.11
CA ILE A 449 3.72 13.05 -10.46
C ILE A 449 5.21 13.37 -10.42
N GLN A 450 6.02 12.42 -10.86
CA GLN A 450 7.46 12.60 -10.94
C GLN A 450 7.86 13.30 -12.24
N PRO A 451 8.80 14.27 -12.23
CA PRO A 451 9.13 15.09 -13.41
C PRO A 451 9.68 14.34 -14.64
N LEU A 452 10.32 13.18 -14.45
CA LEU A 452 10.97 12.39 -15.52
C LEU A 452 11.96 13.19 -16.39
N ALA A 453 12.69 14.14 -15.79
CA ALA A 453 13.66 15.00 -16.50
C ALA A 453 14.82 14.24 -17.19
N PHE A 454 15.01 12.96 -16.88
CA PHE A 454 15.99 12.10 -17.55
C PHE A 454 15.58 11.68 -18.97
N CYS A 455 14.32 11.89 -19.38
CA CYS A 455 13.84 11.53 -20.71
C CYS A 455 12.76 12.45 -21.31
N GLY A 456 12.15 13.32 -20.49
CA GLY A 456 11.25 14.38 -20.91
C GLY A 456 11.81 15.77 -20.64
N VAL A 457 10.93 16.79 -20.66
CA VAL A 457 11.30 18.19 -20.34
C VAL A 457 11.15 18.51 -18.84
N GLY A 458 10.83 17.51 -18.02
CA GLY A 458 10.57 17.70 -16.58
C GLY A 458 9.11 17.99 -16.24
N ASP A 459 8.17 17.77 -17.17
CA ASP A 459 6.72 17.98 -17.01
C ASP A 459 5.97 16.73 -16.53
N GLY A 460 6.69 15.64 -16.26
CA GLY A 460 6.14 14.39 -15.77
C GLY A 460 5.65 13.44 -16.86
N LEU A 461 5.95 13.72 -18.13
CA LEU A 461 5.68 12.84 -19.25
C LEU A 461 6.95 12.53 -20.02
N CYS A 462 6.99 11.32 -20.54
CA CYS A 462 8.11 10.87 -21.34
C CYS A 462 7.65 9.92 -22.43
N GLY A 463 8.05 10.14 -23.69
CA GLY A 463 7.74 9.19 -24.76
C GLY A 463 8.31 7.81 -24.44
N LEU A 464 7.59 6.73 -24.76
CA LEU A 464 7.97 5.36 -24.39
C LEU A 464 9.41 5.01 -24.78
N GLU A 465 9.81 5.30 -26.03
CA GLU A 465 11.18 5.03 -26.49
C GLU A 465 12.22 5.85 -25.74
N ALA A 466 11.95 7.14 -25.48
CA ALA A 466 12.84 7.99 -24.69
C ALA A 466 12.97 7.48 -23.24
N PHE A 467 11.87 6.99 -22.65
CA PHE A 467 11.89 6.35 -21.34
C PHE A 467 12.78 5.11 -21.36
N VAL A 468 12.57 4.19 -22.30
CA VAL A 468 13.38 2.97 -22.46
C VAL A 468 14.86 3.27 -22.69
N ASP A 469 15.18 4.29 -23.49
CA ASP A 469 16.57 4.70 -23.76
C ASP A 469 17.25 5.35 -22.55
N SER A 470 16.50 6.09 -21.73
CA SER A 470 17.03 6.67 -20.49
C SER A 470 17.38 5.62 -19.43
N GLN A 471 16.77 4.42 -19.48
CA GLN A 471 17.04 3.31 -18.56
C GLN A 471 18.33 2.54 -18.90
N ILE A 472 19.35 3.23 -19.45
CA ILE A 472 20.60 2.63 -19.91
C ILE A 472 21.39 1.92 -18.80
N TYR A 473 21.29 2.40 -17.55
CA TYR A 473 21.93 1.76 -16.40
C TYR A 473 21.36 0.35 -16.17
N ALA A 474 20.04 0.22 -16.14
CA ALA A 474 19.36 -1.06 -15.97
C ALA A 474 19.56 -1.97 -17.20
N ARG A 475 19.40 -1.44 -18.41
CA ARG A 475 19.61 -2.16 -19.68
C ARG A 475 21.04 -2.66 -19.90
N ARG A 476 22.01 -2.15 -19.14
CA ARG A 476 23.40 -2.63 -19.11
C ARG A 476 23.70 -3.46 -17.85
N ASN A 477 22.69 -4.07 -17.25
CA ASN A 477 22.81 -4.93 -16.06
C ASN A 477 23.54 -4.23 -14.88
N GLY A 478 23.28 -2.93 -14.68
CA GLY A 478 23.95 -2.14 -13.65
C GLY A 478 25.32 -1.60 -14.05
N ALA A 479 25.68 -1.64 -15.34
CA ALA A 479 26.88 -1.02 -15.90
C ALA A 479 28.20 -1.39 -15.19
N GLY A 480 28.35 -2.65 -14.79
CA GLY A 480 29.52 -3.15 -14.05
C GLY A 480 29.34 -3.18 -12.53
N ASP A 481 28.28 -2.59 -11.98
CA ASP A 481 28.03 -2.60 -10.53
C ASP A 481 27.50 -3.95 -10.04
N PHE A 482 26.79 -4.72 -10.87
CA PHE A 482 26.23 -5.99 -10.44
C PHE A 482 27.35 -7.01 -10.21
N GLU A 483 28.39 -6.98 -11.03
CA GLU A 483 29.58 -7.81 -10.88
C GLU A 483 30.29 -7.50 -9.55
N LYS A 484 30.35 -6.23 -9.14
CA LYS A 484 30.94 -5.80 -7.86
C LYS A 484 30.20 -6.35 -6.64
N CYS A 485 28.97 -6.83 -6.78
CA CYS A 485 28.27 -7.55 -5.72
C CYS A 485 29.02 -8.80 -5.24
N PHE A 486 29.92 -9.35 -6.07
CA PHE A 486 30.60 -10.62 -5.83
C PHE A 486 32.14 -10.56 -5.89
N LEU A 487 32.71 -9.39 -6.21
CA LEU A 487 34.17 -9.22 -6.24
C LEU A 487 34.72 -9.10 -4.81
N GLU A 488 35.74 -9.90 -4.47
CA GLU A 488 36.41 -9.87 -3.15
C GLU A 488 37.21 -8.59 -2.89
#